data_AF-A0A5Y2YM44-F1
#
_entry.id   AF-A0A5Y2YM44-F1
#
_cell.length_a   1.000
_cell.length_b   1.000
_cell.length_c   1.000
_cell.angle_alpha   90.00
_cell.angle_beta   90.00
_cell.angle_gamma   90.00
#
_symmetry.space_group_name_H-M   'P 1'
#
loop_
_entity.id
_entity.type
_entity.pdbx_description
1 polymer ?
#
loop_
_entity_poly.entity_id
_entity_poly.type
_entity_poly.pdbx_seq_one_letter_code
_entity_poly.pdbx_strand_id
1 'polypeptide(L)' 'SLLAWRKYRVQVNRVDTLKPVWPEKPASSL' A
#
# COMPACT_ATOMS: atom_id res chain seq x y z
N SER A 1 4.78 -9.74 -5.44
CA SER A 1 5.49 -10.61 -4.46
C SER A 1 5.00 -10.33 -3.03
N LEU A 2 5.17 -11.27 -2.08
CA LEU A 2 4.74 -11.10 -0.68
C LEU A 2 5.37 -9.87 0.02
N LEU A 3 6.62 -9.54 -0.32
CA LEU A 3 7.33 -8.38 0.22
C LEU A 3 6.67 -7.06 -0.22
N ALA A 4 6.21 -6.97 -1.47
CA ALA A 4 5.53 -5.78 -1.99
C ALA A 4 4.21 -5.53 -1.24
N TRP A 5 3.46 -6.60 -0.96
CA TRP A 5 2.24 -6.53 -0.14
C TRP A 5 2.51 -6.13 1.31
N ARG A 6 3.61 -6.59 1.92
CA ARG A 6 4.01 -6.15 3.27
C ARG A 6 4.31 -4.65 3.30
N LYS A 7 5.04 -4.11 2.30
CA LYS A 7 5.35 -2.68 2.19
C LYS A 7 4.09 -1.84 1.95
N TYR A 8 3.22 -2.28 1.05
CA TYR A 8 1.95 -1.62 0.75
C TYR A 8 1.09 -1.43 2.00
N ARG A 9 0.97 -2.46 2.85
CA ARG A 9 0.19 -2.37 4.11
C ARG A 9 0.73 -1.32 5.08
N VAL A 10 2.06 -1.17 5.16
CA VAL A 10 2.68 -0.12 5.98
C VAL A 10 2.36 1.26 5.43
N GLN A 11 2.39 1.43 4.10
CA GLN A 11 2.05 2.70 3.46
C GLN A 11 0.57 3.08 3.70
N VAL A 12 -0.35 2.12 3.53
CA VAL A 12 -1.79 2.29 3.82
C VAL A 12 -2.02 2.73 5.27
N ASN A 13 -1.34 2.12 6.24
CA ASN A 13 -1.47 2.48 7.66
C ASN A 13 -0.92 3.89 8.00
N ARG A 14 -0.14 4.49 7.11
CA ARG A 14 0.44 5.83 7.27
C ARG A 14 -0.32 6.91 6.49
N VAL A 15 -1.37 6.53 5.77
CA VAL A 15 -2.18 7.50 5.02
C VAL A 15 -2.89 8.41 6.02
N ASP A 16 -2.67 9.71 5.86
CA ASP A 16 -3.47 10.73 6.53
C ASP A 16 -4.91 10.65 6.01
N THR A 17 -5.85 10.34 6.90
CA THR A 17 -7.25 10.14 6.55
C THR A 17 -8.00 11.44 6.28
N LEU A 18 -7.44 12.60 6.68
CA LEU A 18 -8.03 13.91 6.41
C LEU A 18 -7.74 14.39 4.98
N LYS A 19 -6.63 13.93 4.38
CA LYS A 19 -6.24 14.22 2.98
C LYS A 19 -5.60 12.97 2.35
N PRO A 20 -6.40 11.97 2.00
CA PRO A 20 -5.85 10.67 1.66
C PRO A 20 -5.19 10.67 0.27
N VAL A 21 -3.89 10.41 0.26
CA VAL A 21 -3.15 9.99 -0.94
C VAL A 21 -2.83 8.51 -0.79
N TRP A 22 -3.65 7.68 -1.43
CA TRP A 22 -3.50 6.24 -1.32
C TRP A 22 -2.36 5.72 -2.20
N PRO A 23 -1.51 4.79 -1.69
CA PRO A 23 -0.49 4.15 -2.49
C PRO A 23 -1.11 3.20 -3.53
N GLU A 24 -0.39 2.94 -4.61
CA GLU A 24 -0.82 1.97 -5.62
C GLU A 24 -0.64 0.54 -5.11
N LYS A 25 -1.61 -0.33 -5.44
CA LYS A 25 -1.54 -1.75 -5.10
C LYS A 25 -0.40 -2.40 -5.90
N PRO A 26 0.41 -3.26 -5.27
CA PRO A 26 1.44 -3.98 -6.01
C PRO A 26 0.80 -4.92 -7.02
N ALA A 27 1.42 -5.04 -8.21
CA ALA A 27 0.98 -5.98 -9.23
C ALA A 27 0.94 -7.40 -8.66
N SER A 28 -0.21 -8.06 -8.79
CA SER A 28 -0.32 -9.48 -8.52
C SER A 28 0.28 -10.21 -9.71
N SER A 29 1.53 -10.65 -9.58
CA SER A 29 2.04 -11.70 -10.47
C SER A 29 1.31 -12.98 -10.09
N LEU A 30 0.20 -13.25 -10.80
CA LEU A 30 -0.35 -14.61 -10.92
C LEU A 30 0.54 -15.40 -11.88
#